data_AF-A0A3M1KUV6-F1
#
_entry.id   AF-A0A3M1KUV6-F1
#
_cell.length_a   1.000
_cell.length_b   1.000
_cell.length_c   1.000
_cell.angle_alpha   90.00
_cell.angle_beta   90.00
_cell.angle_gamma   90.00
#
_symmetry.space_group_name_H-M   'P 1'
#
loop_
_entity.id
_entity.type
_entity.pdbx_description
1 polymer ?
#
loop_
_entity_poly.entity_id
_entity_poly.type
_entity_poly.pdbx_seq_one_letter_code
_entity_poly.pdbx_strand_id
1 'polypeptide(L)' 'MTWRPNGVETASCLHLRLNPNDPWQPYSEFPEYALPDPSGFSPGYATCLDLLKKQWEIL' A
#
# COMPACT_ATOMS: atom_id res chain seq x y z
N MET A 1 5.84 2.47 1.05
CA MET A 1 4.36 2.36 0.88
C MET A 1 3.69 3.64 1.32
N THR A 2 2.52 3.99 0.78
CA THR A 2 1.77 5.19 1.19
C THR A 2 0.27 5.05 0.93
N TRP A 3 -0.57 5.76 1.67
CA TRP A 3 -2.02 5.81 1.42
C TRP A 3 -2.43 6.97 0.53
N ARG A 4 -1.58 7.99 0.35
CA ARG A 4 -1.83 9.20 -0.44
C ARG A 4 -0.60 9.59 -1.23
N PRO A 5 -0.45 9.12 -2.49
CA PRO A 5 0.62 9.60 -3.34
C PRO A 5 0.44 11.09 -3.64
N ASN A 6 1.55 11.82 -3.74
CA ASN A 6 1.55 13.25 -4.03
C ASN A 6 0.76 13.56 -5.32
N GLY A 7 -0.24 14.43 -5.22
CA GLY A 7 -1.07 14.87 -6.36
C GLY A 7 -2.38 14.10 -6.56
N VAL A 8 -2.75 13.17 -5.66
CA VAL A 8 -4.03 12.44 -5.74
C VAL A 8 -4.89 12.71 -4.50
N GLU A 9 -6.00 13.43 -4.69
CA GLU A 9 -6.94 13.80 -3.62
C GLU A 9 -7.78 12.60 -3.09
N THR A 10 -7.92 11.54 -3.88
CA THR A 10 -8.81 10.39 -3.64
C THR A 10 -8.09 9.11 -3.23
N ALA A 11 -6.98 9.20 -2.51
CA ALA A 11 -6.26 7.98 -2.18
C ALA A 11 -6.85 7.31 -0.93
N SER A 12 -7.74 6.35 -1.19
CA SER A 12 -8.47 5.54 -0.21
C SER A 12 -7.87 4.15 -0.01
N CYS A 13 -6.81 3.79 -0.75
CA CYS A 13 -6.18 2.47 -0.74
C CYS A 13 -4.65 2.55 -0.64
N LEU A 14 -4.03 1.47 -0.15
CA LEU A 14 -2.58 1.36 -0.04
C LEU A 14 -1.93 1.38 -1.42
N HIS A 15 -0.90 2.19 -1.58
CA HIS A 15 -0.04 2.20 -2.76
C HIS A 15 1.37 1.74 -2.40
N LEU A 16 1.93 0.92 -3.29
CA LEU A 16 3.26 0.36 -3.19
C LEU A 16 4.12 0.91 -4.34
N ARG A 17 5.42 1.04 -4.07
CA ARG A 17 6.46 1.19 -5.09
C ARG A 17 7.62 0.31 -4.64
N LEU A 18 8.24 -0.40 -5.57
CA LEU A 18 9.33 -1.32 -5.25
C LEU A 18 10.67 -0.59 -5.28
N ASN A 19 10.85 0.32 -6.24
CA ASN A 19 12.02 1.18 -6.33
C ASN A 19 11.65 2.65 -6.11
N PRO A 20 12.58 3.50 -5.65
CA PRO A 20 12.33 4.93 -5.44
C PRO A 20 11.82 5.68 -6.67
N ASN A 21 12.24 5.25 -7.87
CA ASN A 21 11.86 5.86 -9.15
C ASN A 21 10.61 5.26 -9.79
N ASP A 22 10.07 4.17 -9.23
CA ASP A 22 8.86 3.56 -9.76
C ASP A 22 7.64 4.45 -9.44
N PRO A 23 6.64 4.50 -10.34
CA PRO A 23 5.37 5.13 -10.02
C PRO A 23 4.70 4.40 -8.85
N TRP A 24 4.01 5.16 -8.00
CA TRP A 24 3.13 4.57 -7.00
C TRP A 24 1.99 3.83 -7.69
N GLN A 25 1.81 2.56 -7.35
CA GLN A 25 0.76 1.71 -7.89
C GLN A 25 -0.07 1.15 -6.73
N PRO A 26 -1.38 0.89 -6.94
CA PRO A 26 -2.22 0.32 -5.89
C PRO A 26 -1.71 -1.08 -5.51
N TYR A 27 -1.83 -1.44 -4.24
CA TYR A 27 -1.32 -2.71 -3.71
C TYR A 27 -1.93 -3.95 -4.41
N SER A 28 -3.09 -3.79 -5.05
CA SER A 28 -3.75 -4.83 -5.84
C SER A 28 -2.96 -5.29 -7.06
N GLU A 29 -2.07 -4.44 -7.60
CA GLU A 29 -1.18 -4.81 -8.71
C GLU A 29 -0.03 -5.71 -8.26
N PHE A 30 0.15 -5.88 -6.95
CA PHE A 30 1.19 -6.70 -6.35
C PHE A 30 0.57 -7.85 -5.53
N PRO A 31 0.01 -8.87 -6.19
CA PRO A 31 -0.67 -9.97 -5.53
C PRO A 31 0.25 -10.78 -4.61
N GLU A 32 1.57 -10.69 -4.78
CA GLU A 32 2.51 -11.36 -3.87
C GLU A 32 2.59 -10.74 -2.47
N TYR A 33 2.17 -9.48 -2.34
CA TYR A 33 2.10 -8.77 -1.06
C TYR A 33 0.67 -8.62 -0.55
N ALA A 34 -0.32 -8.73 -1.43
CA ALA A 34 -1.71 -8.47 -1.11
C ALA A 34 -2.26 -9.49 -0.11
N LEU A 35 -2.75 -8.98 1.03
CA LEU A 35 -3.47 -9.76 2.04
C LEU A 35 -4.92 -9.29 2.12
N PRO A 36 -5.87 -10.21 2.41
CA PRO A 36 -7.27 -9.85 2.59
C PRO A 36 -7.45 -8.95 3.82
N ASP A 37 -8.15 -7.84 3.64
CA ASP A 37 -8.42 -6.90 4.72
C ASP A 37 -9.54 -7.37 5.66
N PRO A 38 -9.43 -7.12 6.97
CA PRO A 38 -10.55 -7.28 7.89
C PRO A 38 -11.67 -6.28 7.56
N SER A 39 -12.92 -6.68 7.79
CA SER A 39 -14.07 -5.79 7.60
C SER A 39 -13.98 -4.54 8.51
N GLY A 40 -14.28 -3.37 7.95
CA GLY A 40 -14.26 -2.09 8.67
C GLY A 40 -12.95 -1.32 8.62
N PHE A 41 -11.92 -1.85 7.96
CA PHE A 41 -10.64 -1.17 7.74
C PHE A 41 -10.47 -0.66 6.31
N SER A 42 -9.54 0.28 6.13
CA SER A 42 -9.20 0.83 4.82
C SER A 42 -8.57 -0.25 3.91
N PRO A 43 -8.82 -0.21 2.58
CA PRO A 43 -8.26 -1.15 1.61
C PRO A 43 -6.72 -1.19 1.55
N GLY A 44 -6.11 -2.30 1.96
CA GLY A 44 -4.67 -2.52 2.08
C GLY A 44 -4.14 -2.41 3.50
N TYR A 45 -5.01 -2.36 4.52
CA TYR A 45 -4.61 -2.34 5.92
C TYR A 45 -3.82 -3.58 6.33
N ALA A 46 -4.31 -4.78 5.99
CA ALA A 46 -3.61 -6.03 6.33
C ALA A 46 -2.25 -6.11 5.63
N THR A 47 -2.22 -5.77 4.34
CA THR A 47 -1.00 -5.68 3.53
C THR A 47 0.01 -4.71 4.16
N CYS A 48 -0.43 -3.52 4.58
CA CYS A 48 0.43 -2.53 5.23
C CYS A 48 1.10 -3.08 6.50
N LEU A 49 0.33 -3.76 7.36
CA LEU A 49 0.87 -4.35 8.59
C LEU A 49 1.90 -5.45 8.32
N ASP A 50 1.69 -6.28 7.31
CA ASP A 50 2.65 -7.33 6.94
C ASP A 50 3.94 -6.73 6.36
N LEU A 51 3.81 -5.75 5.48
CA LEU A 51 4.95 -5.04 4.91
C LEU A 51 5.76 -4.29 5.99
N LEU A 52 5.10 -3.67 6.97
CA LEU A 52 5.77 -3.06 8.13
C LEU A 52 6.60 -4.07 8.91
N LYS A 53 6.09 -5.30 9.12
CA LYS A 53 6.85 -6.38 9.76
C LYS A 53 8.06 -6.81 8.93
N LYS A 54 7.99 -6.67 7.60
CA LYS A 54 9.09 -6.89 6.66
C LYS A 54 10.01 -5.67 6.51
N GLN A 55 9.91 -4.69 7.42
CA GLN A 55 10.70 -3.45 7.43
C GLN A 55 10.51 -2.56 6.19
N TRP A 56 9.34 -2.60 5.56
CA TRP A 56 9.01 -1.62 4.54
C TRP A 56 8.76 -0.24 5.15
N GLU A 57 9.24 0.79 4.48
CA GLU A 57 9.08 2.17 4.92
C GLU A 57 7.74 2.76 4.48
N ILE A 58 7.09 3.49 5.39
CA ILE A 58 5.93 4.33 5.08
C ILE A 58 6.44 5.71 4.70
N LEU A 59 5.96 6.23 3.57
CA LEU A 59 6.29 7.54 3.02
C LEU A 59 5.08 8.47 3.04
#